data_AF-A0AAQ2IT20-F1
#
_entry.id   AF-A0AAQ2IT20-F1
#
_cell.length_a   1.000
_cell.length_b   1.000
_cell.length_c   1.000
_cell.angle_alpha   90.00
_cell.angle_beta   90.00
_cell.angle_gamma   90.00
#
_symmetry.space_group_name_H-M   'P 1'
#
loop_
_entity.id
_entity.type
_entity.pdbx_description
1 polymer ?
#
loop_
_entity_poly.entity_id
_entity_poly.type
_entity_poly.pdbx_seq_one_letter_code
_entity_poly.pdbx_strand_id
1 'polypeptide(L)' 'MNSDLLFFLGIFWFIGLTIGWFFRNGISFIGLIVLLCLLPVFTVVSMIDWWPFTTAFVVGLLIHTWKPLYKKVQQL' A
#
# COMPACT_ATOMS: atom_id res chain seq x y z
N MET A 1 -14.76 15.40 12.14
CA MET A 1 -13.70 14.50 11.63
C MET A 1 -12.49 15.37 11.38
N ASN A 2 -11.38 15.17 12.11
CA ASN A 2 -10.23 16.10 12.07
C ASN A 2 -9.59 16.08 10.68
N SER A 3 -9.51 17.23 10.03
CA SER A 3 -8.93 17.38 8.68
C SER A 3 -7.51 16.81 8.57
N ASP A 4 -6.75 16.86 9.67
CA ASP A 4 -5.40 16.31 9.78
C ASP A 4 -5.38 14.80 9.52
N LEU A 5 -6.37 14.08 10.04
CA LEU A 5 -6.47 12.63 9.86
C LEU A 5 -6.77 12.23 8.43
N LEU A 6 -7.65 12.98 7.76
CA LEU A 6 -7.93 12.77 6.35
C LEU A 6 -6.70 13.03 5.48
N PHE A 7 -5.90 14.04 5.83
CA PHE A 7 -4.66 14.34 5.14
C PHE A 7 -3.65 13.19 5.28
N PHE A 8 -3.43 12.71 6.50
CA PHE A 8 -2.55 11.57 6.75
C PHE A 8 -3.05 10.28 6.08
N LEU A 9 -4.36 9.98 6.12
CA LEU A 9 -4.93 8.83 5.38
C LEU A 9 -4.69 8.96 3.88
N GLY A 10 -4.85 10.16 3.32
CA GLY A 10 -4.60 10.45 1.91
C GLY A 10 -3.15 10.17 1.51
N ILE A 11 -2.17 10.56 2.34
CA ILE A 11 -0.75 10.28 2.12
C ILE A 11 -0.50 8.77 2.10
N PHE A 12 -0.98 8.04 3.12
CA PHE A 12 -0.80 6.59 3.18
C PHE A 12 -1.46 5.86 2.02
N TRP A 13 -2.66 6.30 1.62
CA TRP A 13 -3.34 5.78 0.44
C TRP A 13 -2.55 6.06 -0.85
N PHE A 14 -2.00 7.25 -1.02
CA PHE A 14 -1.19 7.63 -2.19
C PHE A 14 0.12 6.85 -2.28
N ILE A 15 0.76 6.57 -1.14
CA ILE A 15 1.95 5.71 -1.09
C ILE A 15 1.57 4.28 -1.51
N GLY A 16 0.45 3.76 -1.00
CA GLY A 16 -0.09 2.46 -1.41
C GLY A 16 -0.33 2.40 -2.93
N LEU A 17 -0.97 3.41 -3.51
CA LEU A 17 -1.19 3.54 -4.95
C LEU A 17 0.11 3.53 -5.74
N THR A 18 1.10 4.32 -5.30
CA THR A 18 2.39 4.43 -5.97
C THR A 18 3.11 3.08 -5.99
N ILE A 19 3.10 2.36 -4.87
CA ILE A 19 3.66 1.01 -4.76
C ILE A 19 2.91 0.02 -5.66
N GLY A 20 1.57 0.04 -5.63
CA GLY A 20 0.76 -0.82 -6.49
C GLY A 20 0.99 -0.56 -7.98
N TRP A 21 1.26 0.70 -8.35
CA TRP A 21 1.61 1.08 -9.72
C TRP A 21 2.95 0.49 -10.17
N PHE A 22 3.97 0.45 -9.29
CA PHE A 22 5.23 -0.25 -9.58
C PHE A 22 5.03 -1.75 -9.85
N PHE A 23 4.17 -2.41 -9.07
CA PHE A 23 3.82 -3.81 -9.30
C PHE A 23 3.09 -4.03 -10.64
N ARG A 24 2.26 -3.08 -11.08
CA ARG A 24 1.57 -3.15 -12.37
C ARG A 24 2.52 -3.04 -13.57
N ASN A 25 3.56 -2.22 -13.47
CA ASN A 25 4.53 -2.00 -14.56
C ASN A 25 5.61 -3.09 -14.68
N GLY A 26 5.52 -4.18 -13.90
CA GLY A 26 6.51 -5.27 -13.93
C GLY A 26 7.80 -4.95 -13.17
N ILE A 27 7.85 -3.81 -12.48
CA ILE A 27 8.97 -3.40 -11.62
C ILE A 27 8.75 -3.92 -10.19
N SER A 28 8.36 -5.19 -10.08
CA SER A 28 8.02 -5.83 -8.79
C SER A 28 9.19 -5.80 -7.80
N PHE A 29 10.43 -5.77 -8.29
CA PHE A 29 11.63 -5.70 -7.45
C PHE A 29 11.73 -4.34 -6.74
N ILE A 30 11.45 -3.23 -7.44
CA ILE A 30 11.45 -1.89 -6.84
C ILE A 30 10.25 -1.73 -5.90
N GLY A 31 9.07 -2.24 -6.28
CA GLY A 31 7.90 -2.27 -5.40
C GLY A 31 8.16 -3.00 -4.08
N LEU A 32 8.90 -4.12 -4.12
CA LEU A 32 9.29 -4.90 -2.93
C LEU A 32 10.33 -4.18 -2.06
N ILE A 33 11.33 -3.52 -2.67
CA ILE A 33 12.30 -2.69 -1.95
C ILE A 33 11.60 -1.53 -1.24
N VAL A 34 10.67 -0.85 -1.91
CA VAL A 34 9.89 0.23 -1.30
C VAL A 34 9.04 -0.30 -0.14
N LEU A 35 8.41 -1.46 -0.30
CA LEU A 35 7.65 -2.11 0.78
C LEU A 35 8.54 -2.42 2.00
N LEU A 36 9.75 -2.93 1.78
CA LEU A 36 10.74 -3.19 2.83
C LEU A 36 11.21 -1.89 3.52
N CYS A 37 11.36 -0.79 2.78
CA CYS A 37 11.66 0.52 3.38
C CYS A 37 10.50 1.06 4.23
N LEU A 38 9.25 0.71 3.92
CA LEU A 38 8.08 1.10 4.70
C LEU A 38 7.78 0.19 5.91
N LEU A 39 8.48 -0.92 6.05
CA LEU A 39 8.36 -1.86 7.17
C LEU A 39 8.50 -1.21 8.56
N PRO A 40 9.47 -0.30 8.83
CA PRO A 40 9.51 0.43 10.11
C PRO A 40 8.28 1.32 10.33
N VAL A 41 7.72 1.90 9.26
CA VAL A 41 6.49 2.70 9.34
C VAL A 41 5.31 1.82 9.75
N PHE A 42 5.17 0.63 9.17
CA PHE A 42 4.15 -0.34 9.59
C PHE A 42 4.32 -0.79 11.04
N THR A 43 5.57 -0.92 11.51
CA THR A 43 5.85 -1.31 12.88
C THR A 43 5.37 -0.24 13.86
N VAL A 44 5.65 1.03 13.58
CA VAL A 44 5.14 2.16 14.38
C VAL A 44 3.62 2.28 14.31
N VAL A 45 3.03 2.12 13.12
CA VAL A 45 1.55 2.16 12.97
C VAL A 45 0.89 0.99 13.69
N SER A 46 1.50 -0.19 13.74
CA SER A 46 0.99 -1.35 14.48
C SER A 46 1.00 -1.14 16.00
N MET A 47 1.91 -0.31 16.53
CA MET A 47 1.89 0.06 17.95
C MET A 47 0.75 1.03 18.30
N ILE A 48 0.18 1.72 17.30
CA ILE A 48 -0.89 2.71 17.47
C ILE A 48 -2.29 2.06 17.30
N ASP A 49 -2.35 0.77 16.96
CA ASP A 49 -3.58 -0.04 16.82
C ASP A 49 -4.68 0.62 15.96
N TRP A 50 -4.26 1.42 14.96
CA TRP A 50 -5.18 2.24 14.19
C TRP A 50 -5.43 1.69 12.79
N TRP A 51 -6.43 0.81 12.71
CA TRP A 51 -6.83 0.11 11.49
C TRP A 51 -7.12 0.97 10.23
N PRO A 52 -7.60 2.23 10.27
CA PRO A 52 -7.90 3.01 9.07
C PRO A 52 -6.66 3.34 8.25
N PHE A 53 -5.49 3.50 8.89
CA PHE A 53 -4.22 3.74 8.19
C PHE A 53 -3.80 2.53 7.37
N THR A 54 -3.84 1.36 7.99
CA THR A 54 -3.52 0.08 7.34
C THR A 54 -4.50 -0.19 6.21
N THR A 55 -5.79 0.06 6.43
CA THR A 55 -6.85 -0.14 5.44
C THR A 55 -6.68 0.79 4.24
N ALA A 56 -6.43 2.09 4.47
CA ALA A 56 -6.17 3.05 3.41
C ALA A 56 -4.95 2.65 2.56
N PHE A 57 -3.86 2.26 3.20
CA PHE A 57 -2.67 1.78 2.49
C PHE A 57 -2.96 0.54 1.63
N VAL A 58 -3.58 -0.49 2.22
CA VAL A 58 -3.88 -1.76 1.52
C VAL A 58 -4.84 -1.53 0.36
N VAL A 59 -5.87 -0.70 0.53
CA VAL A 59 -6.80 -0.34 -0.54
C VAL A 59 -6.06 0.39 -1.67
N GLY A 60 -5.19 1.35 -1.34
CA GLY A 60 -4.36 2.05 -2.33
C GLY A 60 -3.49 1.08 -3.14
N LEU A 61 -2.85 0.13 -2.46
CA LEU A 61 -2.02 -0.88 -3.08
C LEU A 61 -2.83 -1.85 -3.96
N LEU A 62 -3.98 -2.31 -3.48
CA LEU A 62 -4.84 -3.24 -4.21
C LEU A 62 -5.37 -2.64 -5.51
N ILE A 63 -5.72 -1.35 -5.54
CA ILE A 63 -6.28 -0.69 -6.74
C ILE A 63 -5.44 -0.96 -8.00
N HIS A 64 -4.11 -0.93 -7.88
CA HIS A 64 -3.22 -1.20 -9.02
C HIS A 64 -2.67 -2.63 -9.06
N THR A 65 -2.64 -3.34 -7.93
CA THR A 65 -2.07 -4.69 -7.84
C THR A 65 -3.10 -5.79 -8.12
N TRP A 66 -4.40 -5.51 -8.04
CA TRP A 66 -5.47 -6.51 -8.19
C TRP A 66 -5.44 -7.23 -9.54
N LYS A 67 -5.36 -6.48 -10.65
CA LYS A 67 -5.36 -7.04 -12.01
C LYS A 67 -4.13 -7.91 -12.32
N PRO A 68 -2.88 -7.49 -12.03
CA PRO A 68 -1.72 -8.37 -12.23
C PRO A 68 -1.70 -9.56 -11.26
N LEU A 69 -2.16 -9.39 -10.02
CA LEU A 69 -2.27 -10.49 -9.05
C LEU A 69 -3.27 -11.55 -9.51
N TYR A 70 -4.47 -11.13 -9.95
CA TYR A 70 -5.49 -12.04 -10.46
C TYR A 70 -4.99 -12.85 -11.65
N LYS A 71 -4.27 -12.20 -12.59
CA LYS A 71 -3.65 -12.90 -13.72
C LYS A 71 -2.59 -13.92 -13.29
N LYS A 72 -1.75 -13.59 -12.30
CA LYS A 72 -0.75 -14.49 -11.74
C LYS A 72 -1.39 -15.70 -11.04
N VAL A 73 -2.46 -15.48 -10.28
CA VAL A 73 -3.20 -16.55 -9.59
C VAL A 73 -3.90 -17.48 -10.57
N GLN A 74 -4.43 -16.99 -11.69
CA GLN A 74 -5.02 -17.85 -12.73
C GLN A 74 -3.98 -18.64 -13.55
N GLN A 75 -2.69 -18.28 -13.47
CA GLN A 75 -1.61 -18.99 -14.16
C GLN A 75 -0.93 -20.05 -13.26
N LEU A 76 -1.33 -20.15 -11.99
CA LEU A 76 -0.96 -21.20 -11.04
C LEU A 76 -2.00 -22.32 -11.08
#